data_AF-A0A3M1SFZ1-F1
#
_entry.id   AF-A0A3M1SFZ1-F1
#
_cell.length_a   1.000
_cell.length_b   1.000
_cell.length_c   1.000
_cell.angle_alpha   90.00
_cell.angle_beta   90.00
_cell.angle_gamma   90.00
#
_symmetry.space_group_name_H-M   'P 1'
#
loop_
_entity.id
_entity.type
_entity.pdbx_description
1 polymer ?
#
loop_
_entity_poly.entity_id
_entity_poly.type
_entity_poly.pdbx_seq_one_letter_code
_entity_poly.pdbx_strand_id
1 'polypeptide(L)'
;MDLNPLISRIKYNCNISDARFWGNYSLCGMLMRMRELYRSEHGLKPWDRIDRTTVANWISEREALWEELEGSDFLEITISSKRYHPFDTKNINSVLKDLGLLYGAGYGSFLKPTFFLGKIKNAYEFNGLTVMTIGEELCRDLNANIASLQGKSVILRESPLLELLWSRLVEYRGRRFGGLLSHLFNAYGIHKNTTSIEDITAGLHKLSEDLQEILILHEYGESSYETEEFSRLLIAIGEDREAELRLRGLRDMLVDLSPEGPLHTILEKRDEDMLIRYLFLFDPFRKSLFPEIFRASQETIQSGDWSPLEEVCTDTFGKTSAYFSNILRNWKTKKETDSIKHLLSEFI
;
A
#
# COMPACT_ATOMS: atom_id res chain seq x y z
N MET A 1 14.69 -18.81 -20.23
CA MET A 1 14.64 -19.42 -18.89
C MET A 1 13.20 -19.82 -18.64
N ASP A 2 12.93 -21.06 -18.21
CA ASP A 2 11.60 -21.42 -17.73
C ASP A 2 11.36 -20.73 -16.38
N LEU A 3 10.33 -19.89 -16.29
CA LEU A 3 10.01 -19.12 -15.09
C LEU A 3 9.15 -19.90 -14.11
N ASN A 4 8.51 -21.01 -14.53
CA ASN A 4 7.56 -21.73 -13.68
C ASN A 4 8.19 -22.22 -12.36
N PRO A 5 9.40 -22.82 -12.35
CA PRO A 5 10.02 -23.25 -11.09
C PRO A 5 10.29 -22.08 -10.13
N LEU A 6 10.65 -20.91 -10.67
CA LEU A 6 10.88 -19.70 -9.88
C LEU A 6 9.58 -19.15 -9.30
N ILE A 7 8.54 -19.03 -10.14
CA ILE A 7 7.20 -18.56 -9.74
C ILE A 7 6.64 -19.48 -8.65
N SER A 8 6.67 -20.80 -8.87
CA SER A 8 6.18 -21.77 -7.88
C SER A 8 6.94 -21.69 -6.56
N ARG A 9 8.27 -21.48 -6.61
CA ARG A 9 9.10 -21.33 -5.39
C ARG A 9 8.74 -20.07 -4.61
N ILE A 10 8.61 -18.94 -5.29
CA ILE A 10 8.23 -17.68 -4.64
C ILE A 10 6.82 -17.79 -4.08
N LYS A 11 5.89 -18.34 -4.86
CA LYS A 11 4.50 -18.54 -4.43
C LYS A 11 4.38 -19.46 -3.22
N TYR A 12 5.25 -20.46 -3.10
CA TYR A 12 5.33 -21.29 -1.90
C TYR A 12 5.67 -20.47 -0.66
N ASN A 13 6.65 -19.56 -0.74
CA ASN A 13 6.99 -18.64 0.35
C ASN A 13 5.85 -17.65 0.64
N CYS A 14 5.13 -17.17 -0.39
CA CYS A 14 3.91 -16.39 -0.20
C CYS A 14 2.88 -17.17 0.64
N ASN A 15 2.64 -18.43 0.30
CA ASN A 15 1.67 -19.28 1.01
C ASN A 15 2.09 -19.56 2.46
N ILE A 16 3.38 -19.80 2.74
CA ILE A 16 3.88 -19.91 4.12
C ILE A 16 3.61 -18.63 4.91
N SER A 17 3.90 -17.48 4.30
CA SER A 17 3.64 -16.19 4.95
C SER A 17 2.15 -16.01 5.23
N ASP A 18 1.29 -16.26 4.25
CA ASP A 18 -0.15 -16.12 4.44
C ASP A 18 -0.68 -17.09 5.50
N ALA A 19 -0.21 -18.35 5.50
CA ALA A 19 -0.56 -19.36 6.51
C ALA A 19 -0.20 -18.93 7.94
N ARG A 20 0.93 -18.24 8.13
CA ARG A 20 1.36 -17.77 9.45
C ARG A 20 0.66 -16.49 9.93
N PHE A 21 0.13 -15.69 9.00
CA PHE A 21 -0.30 -14.32 9.29
C PHE A 21 -1.74 -14.00 8.86
N TRP A 22 -2.52 -14.96 8.36
CA TRP A 22 -3.93 -14.71 7.96
C TRP A 22 -4.80 -14.20 9.13
N GLY A 23 -4.48 -14.61 10.37
CA GLY A 23 -5.13 -14.11 11.59
C GLY A 23 -4.99 -12.60 11.81
N ASN A 24 -4.13 -11.92 11.02
CA ASN A 24 -3.99 -10.46 11.02
C ASN A 24 -5.16 -9.70 10.41
N TYR A 25 -6.04 -10.40 9.70
CA TYR A 25 -7.20 -9.78 9.06
C TYR A 25 -8.49 -10.11 9.81
N SER A 26 -9.47 -9.20 9.73
CA SER A 26 -10.85 -9.58 10.06
C SER A 26 -11.36 -10.60 9.05
N LEU A 27 -12.34 -11.43 9.42
CA LEU A 27 -12.90 -12.44 8.50
C LEU A 27 -13.34 -11.84 7.15
N CYS A 28 -14.10 -10.74 7.19
CA CYS A 28 -14.52 -10.04 5.98
C CYS A 28 -13.32 -9.50 5.18
N GLY A 29 -12.31 -8.95 5.87
CA GLY A 29 -11.08 -8.45 5.25
C GLY A 29 -10.29 -9.57 4.56
N MET A 30 -10.15 -10.72 5.22
CA MET A 30 -9.48 -11.90 4.68
C MET A 30 -10.19 -12.41 3.42
N LEU A 31 -11.50 -12.59 3.47
CA LEU A 31 -12.29 -13.09 2.34
C LEU A 31 -12.21 -12.16 1.12
N MET A 32 -12.25 -10.84 1.33
CA MET A 32 -12.03 -9.88 0.25
C MET A 32 -10.64 -10.04 -0.37
N ARG A 33 -9.59 -10.19 0.45
CA ARG A 33 -8.23 -10.38 -0.06
C ARG A 33 -8.04 -11.70 -0.78
N MET A 34 -8.62 -12.79 -0.27
CA MET A 34 -8.57 -14.10 -0.92
C MET A 34 -9.23 -14.06 -2.29
N ARG A 35 -10.35 -13.35 -2.42
CA ARG A 35 -11.01 -13.16 -3.71
C ARG A 35 -10.11 -12.41 -4.70
N GLU A 36 -9.40 -11.36 -4.28
CA GLU A 36 -8.48 -10.64 -5.16
C GLU A 36 -7.22 -11.45 -5.46
N LEU A 37 -6.72 -12.23 -4.50
CA LEU A 37 -5.61 -13.16 -4.72
C LEU A 37 -5.97 -14.25 -5.74
N TYR A 38 -7.20 -14.78 -5.68
CA TYR A 38 -7.72 -15.69 -6.70
C TYR A 38 -7.65 -15.06 -8.09
N ARG A 39 -8.04 -13.78 -8.24
CA ARG A 39 -7.95 -13.09 -9.54
C ARG A 39 -6.53 -13.03 -10.07
N SER A 40 -5.63 -12.58 -9.21
CA SER A 40 -4.21 -12.47 -9.52
C SER A 40 -3.64 -13.81 -9.99
N GLU A 41 -3.90 -14.89 -9.26
CA GLU A 41 -3.41 -16.23 -9.61
C GLU A 41 -4.00 -16.81 -10.90
N HIS A 42 -5.19 -16.34 -11.32
CA HIS A 42 -5.87 -16.80 -12.53
C HIS A 42 -5.77 -15.80 -13.70
N GLY A 43 -4.96 -14.74 -13.57
CA GLY A 43 -4.81 -13.71 -14.60
C GLY A 43 -6.08 -12.90 -14.89
N LEU A 44 -7.03 -12.88 -13.94
CA LEU A 44 -8.30 -12.16 -14.08
C LEU A 44 -8.13 -10.67 -13.75
N LYS A 45 -8.82 -9.81 -14.49
CA LYS A 45 -8.92 -8.39 -14.21
C LYS A 45 -9.90 -8.13 -13.04
N PRO A 46 -9.81 -6.96 -12.37
CA PRO A 46 -10.69 -6.63 -11.24
C PRO A 46 -12.19 -6.71 -11.59
N TRP A 47 -12.55 -6.32 -12.82
CA TRP A 47 -13.92 -6.31 -13.33
C TRP A 47 -14.42 -7.64 -13.89
N ASP A 48 -13.55 -8.66 -13.98
CA ASP A 48 -13.96 -9.97 -14.46
C ASP A 48 -14.92 -10.63 -13.47
N ARG A 49 -15.92 -11.32 -14.00
CA ARG A 49 -16.85 -12.10 -13.18
C ARG A 49 -16.12 -13.32 -12.62
N ILE A 50 -16.32 -13.58 -11.33
CA ILE A 50 -15.93 -14.84 -10.71
C ILE A 50 -17.19 -15.60 -10.34
N ASP A 51 -17.21 -16.88 -10.67
CA ASP A 51 -18.23 -17.78 -10.17
C ASP A 51 -18.06 -18.02 -8.66
N ARG A 52 -19.14 -17.86 -7.90
CA ARG A 52 -19.09 -17.95 -6.43
C ARG A 52 -18.69 -19.33 -5.94
N THR A 53 -19.14 -20.39 -6.60
CA THR A 53 -18.84 -21.77 -6.18
C THR A 53 -17.38 -22.10 -6.44
N THR A 54 -16.85 -21.63 -7.57
CA THR A 54 -15.44 -21.78 -7.94
C THR A 54 -14.52 -21.09 -6.93
N VAL A 55 -14.82 -19.83 -6.58
CA VAL A 55 -13.99 -19.12 -5.59
C VAL A 55 -14.11 -19.73 -4.20
N ALA A 56 -15.29 -20.21 -3.81
CA ALA A 56 -15.49 -20.84 -2.51
C ALA A 56 -14.67 -22.14 -2.39
N ASN A 57 -14.69 -22.99 -3.42
CA ASN A 57 -13.88 -24.21 -3.46
C ASN A 57 -12.38 -23.89 -3.41
N TRP A 58 -11.92 -22.90 -4.18
CA TRP A 58 -10.52 -22.46 -4.15
C TRP A 58 -10.12 -21.91 -2.77
N ILE A 59 -11.00 -21.18 -2.08
CA ILE A 59 -10.76 -20.71 -0.71
C ILE A 59 -10.56 -21.91 0.22
N SER A 60 -11.44 -22.91 0.16
CA SER A 60 -11.31 -24.12 1.00
C SER A 60 -10.01 -24.90 0.71
N GLU A 61 -9.62 -25.02 -0.56
CA GLU A 61 -8.33 -25.63 -0.93
C GLU A 61 -7.14 -24.81 -0.41
N ARG A 62 -7.25 -23.47 -0.43
CA ARG A 62 -6.21 -22.58 0.09
C ARG A 62 -6.06 -22.68 1.60
N GLU A 63 -7.17 -22.74 2.32
CA GLU A 63 -7.20 -22.89 3.78
C GLU A 63 -6.57 -24.23 4.19
N ALA A 64 -6.94 -25.33 3.53
CA ALA A 64 -6.32 -26.64 3.76
C ALA A 64 -4.80 -26.62 3.50
N LEU A 65 -4.35 -25.97 2.42
CA LEU A 65 -2.92 -25.79 2.15
C LEU A 65 -2.23 -24.97 3.24
N TRP A 66 -2.88 -23.94 3.79
CA TRP A 66 -2.28 -23.13 4.85
C TRP A 66 -2.13 -23.90 6.16
N GLU A 67 -3.09 -24.75 6.52
CA GLU A 67 -2.97 -25.65 7.67
C GLU A 67 -1.72 -26.54 7.57
N GLU A 68 -1.38 -27.01 6.36
CA GLU A 68 -0.15 -27.79 6.12
C GLU A 68 1.14 -26.95 6.22
N LEU A 69 1.07 -25.64 5.94
CA LEU A 69 2.22 -24.76 5.78
C LEU A 69 2.55 -23.88 6.99
N GLU A 70 1.65 -23.71 7.96
CA GLU A 70 1.79 -22.76 9.08
C GLU A 70 3.14 -22.91 9.82
N GLY A 71 3.62 -24.14 10.00
CA GLY A 71 4.91 -24.45 10.64
C GLY A 71 6.13 -24.52 9.69
N SER A 72 5.95 -24.36 8.38
CA SER A 72 7.02 -24.60 7.38
C SER A 72 7.96 -23.41 7.25
N ASP A 73 9.27 -23.67 7.12
CA ASP A 73 10.27 -22.62 6.87
C ASP A 73 10.24 -22.08 5.44
N PHE A 74 10.63 -20.82 5.27
CA PHE A 74 10.81 -20.22 3.95
C PHE A 74 11.92 -20.93 3.18
N LEU A 75 11.67 -21.17 1.90
CA LEU A 75 12.60 -21.87 1.03
C LEU A 75 13.52 -20.90 0.29
N GLU A 76 14.75 -21.33 0.05
CA GLU A 76 15.70 -20.62 -0.80
C GLU A 76 15.16 -20.44 -2.22
N ILE A 77 15.45 -19.30 -2.83
CA ILE A 77 15.11 -19.02 -4.23
C ILE A 77 16.23 -19.56 -5.12
N THR A 78 15.88 -20.39 -6.10
CA THR A 78 16.86 -20.98 -7.02
C THR A 78 16.72 -20.37 -8.42
N ILE A 79 17.79 -19.77 -8.93
CA ILE A 79 17.86 -19.18 -10.28
C ILE A 79 19.15 -19.65 -10.95
N SER A 80 19.07 -20.30 -12.12
CA SER A 80 20.23 -20.82 -12.86
C SER A 80 21.21 -21.62 -11.98
N SER A 81 20.67 -22.51 -11.13
CA SER A 81 21.40 -23.34 -10.16
C SER A 81 22.09 -22.61 -9.00
N LYS A 82 21.97 -21.29 -8.89
CA LYS A 82 22.36 -20.54 -7.70
C LYS A 82 21.19 -20.46 -6.72
N ARG A 83 21.49 -20.56 -5.43
CA ARG A 83 20.53 -20.46 -4.33
C ARG A 83 20.72 -19.15 -3.60
N TYR A 84 19.61 -18.50 -3.29
CA TYR A 84 19.55 -17.22 -2.62
C TYR A 84 18.64 -17.33 -1.39
N HIS A 85 19.01 -16.64 -0.32
CA HIS A 85 18.10 -16.43 0.79
C HIS A 85 16.85 -15.68 0.29
N PRO A 86 15.62 -16.01 0.74
CA PRO A 86 14.39 -15.40 0.22
C PRO A 86 14.32 -13.88 0.42
N PHE A 87 15.06 -13.31 1.37
CA PHE A 87 15.13 -11.86 1.56
C PHE A 87 16.32 -11.19 0.88
N ASP A 88 17.13 -11.94 0.12
CA ASP A 88 18.26 -11.39 -0.65
C ASP A 88 17.79 -10.76 -1.97
N THR A 89 16.93 -9.74 -1.86
CA THR A 89 16.32 -9.07 -3.01
C THR A 89 17.36 -8.45 -3.93
N LYS A 90 18.45 -7.93 -3.38
CA LYS A 90 19.54 -7.32 -4.15
C LYS A 90 20.18 -8.31 -5.12
N ASN A 91 20.62 -9.48 -4.65
CA ASN A 91 21.30 -10.44 -5.51
C ASN A 91 20.31 -11.15 -6.44
N ILE A 92 19.10 -11.45 -5.98
CA ILE A 92 18.05 -12.02 -6.84
C ILE A 92 17.71 -11.06 -7.99
N ASN A 93 17.46 -9.78 -7.71
CA ASN A 93 17.11 -8.80 -8.74
C ASN A 93 18.28 -8.49 -9.69
N SER A 94 19.54 -8.65 -9.26
CA SER A 94 20.67 -8.51 -10.17
C SER A 94 20.65 -9.52 -11.32
N VAL A 95 20.07 -10.72 -11.10
CA VAL A 95 19.93 -11.77 -12.11
C VAL A 95 18.62 -11.63 -12.90
N LEU A 96 17.57 -11.10 -12.27
CA LEU A 96 16.26 -10.93 -12.89
C LEU A 96 16.12 -9.67 -13.76
N LYS A 97 17.01 -8.69 -13.57
CA LYS A 97 16.97 -7.40 -14.28
C LYS A 97 16.90 -7.55 -15.80
N ASP A 98 17.74 -8.42 -16.37
CA ASP A 98 17.81 -8.64 -17.83
C ASP A 98 16.57 -9.37 -18.39
N LEU A 99 15.74 -9.95 -17.51
CA LEU A 99 14.47 -10.58 -17.86
C LEU A 99 13.29 -9.61 -17.74
N GLY A 100 13.52 -8.36 -17.35
CA GLY A 100 12.46 -7.38 -17.09
C GLY A 100 11.57 -7.75 -15.90
N LEU A 101 12.12 -8.48 -14.93
CA LEU A 101 11.39 -8.94 -13.74
C LEU A 101 11.91 -8.26 -12.48
N LEU A 102 11.01 -8.02 -11.53
CA LEU A 102 11.33 -7.58 -10.18
C LEU A 102 10.79 -8.58 -9.17
N TYR A 103 11.68 -9.09 -8.32
CA TYR A 103 11.36 -9.81 -7.11
C TYR A 103 11.33 -8.86 -5.93
N GLY A 104 10.20 -8.80 -5.23
CA GLY A 104 10.09 -8.08 -3.97
C GLY A 104 10.00 -9.05 -2.80
N ALA A 105 10.75 -8.73 -1.76
CA ALA A 105 10.66 -9.39 -0.46
C ALA A 105 10.96 -8.41 0.67
N GLY A 106 10.29 -8.56 1.81
CA GLY A 106 10.46 -7.69 2.96
C GLY A 106 9.45 -8.00 4.06
N TYR A 107 9.26 -7.06 4.97
CA TYR A 107 8.30 -7.16 6.07
C TYR A 107 7.29 -6.03 5.94
N GLY A 108 6.01 -6.39 5.85
CA GLY A 108 4.89 -5.46 5.81
C GLY A 108 4.36 -5.13 7.20
N SER A 109 3.09 -4.77 7.28
CA SER A 109 2.41 -4.52 8.54
C SER A 109 2.44 -5.76 9.45
N PHE A 110 2.58 -5.54 10.76
CA PHE A 110 2.62 -6.57 11.80
C PHE A 110 3.76 -7.57 11.59
N LEU A 111 4.86 -7.08 11.00
CA LEU A 111 6.03 -7.86 10.60
C LEU A 111 5.70 -9.08 9.73
N LYS A 112 4.58 -9.07 9.00
CA LYS A 112 4.25 -10.13 8.05
C LYS A 112 5.30 -10.13 6.92
N PRO A 113 6.04 -11.23 6.69
CA PRO A 113 6.89 -11.38 5.52
C PRO A 113 6.07 -11.23 4.24
N THR A 114 6.53 -10.48 3.26
CA THR A 114 5.85 -10.34 1.97
C THR A 114 6.77 -10.74 0.83
N PHE A 115 6.20 -11.37 -0.19
CA PHE A 115 6.91 -11.82 -1.38
C PHE A 115 6.03 -11.61 -2.62
N PHE A 116 6.62 -11.12 -3.70
CA PHE A 116 5.99 -11.11 -5.01
C PHE A 116 7.03 -11.17 -6.13
N LEU A 117 6.58 -11.56 -7.33
CA LEU A 117 7.34 -11.45 -8.56
C LEU A 117 6.47 -10.80 -9.62
N GLY A 118 6.98 -9.79 -10.32
CA GLY A 118 6.23 -9.12 -11.38
C GLY A 118 7.10 -8.63 -12.52
N LYS A 119 6.45 -8.29 -13.64
CA LYS A 119 7.09 -7.69 -14.81
C LYS A 119 7.18 -6.18 -14.64
N ILE A 120 8.38 -5.64 -14.85
CA ILE A 120 8.62 -4.20 -14.86
C ILE A 120 7.98 -3.64 -16.12
N LYS A 121 6.99 -2.75 -15.93
CA LYS A 121 6.32 -2.02 -17.01
C LYS A 121 7.11 -0.78 -17.41
N ASN A 122 7.61 -0.03 -16.43
CA ASN A 122 8.43 1.15 -16.64
C ASN A 122 9.39 1.35 -15.46
N ALA A 123 10.52 2.02 -15.73
CA ALA A 123 11.47 2.45 -14.70
C ALA A 123 12.07 3.81 -15.08
N TYR A 124 12.16 4.74 -14.12
CA TYR A 124 12.74 6.06 -14.31
C TYR A 124 13.31 6.63 -13.01
N GLU A 125 14.13 7.67 -13.10
CA GLU A 125 14.70 8.34 -11.94
C GLU A 125 13.82 9.53 -11.50
N PHE A 126 13.64 9.69 -10.20
CA PHE A 126 12.90 10.80 -9.57
C PHE A 126 13.61 11.21 -8.27
N ASN A 127 14.13 12.44 -8.21
CA ASN A 127 14.81 13.00 -7.03
C ASN A 127 15.88 12.06 -6.39
N GLY A 128 16.63 11.32 -7.23
CA GLY A 128 17.67 10.38 -6.80
C GLY A 128 17.16 9.01 -6.33
N LEU A 129 15.87 8.73 -6.50
CA LEU A 129 15.27 7.41 -6.38
C LEU A 129 14.98 6.80 -7.75
N THR A 130 15.11 5.48 -7.85
CA THR A 130 14.62 4.73 -9.01
C THR A 130 13.15 4.35 -8.78
N VAL A 131 12.24 4.92 -9.56
CA VAL A 131 10.82 4.55 -9.56
C VAL A 131 10.62 3.40 -10.55
N MET A 132 9.98 2.32 -10.12
CA MET A 132 9.64 1.17 -10.94
C MET A 132 8.15 0.85 -10.82
N THR A 133 7.45 0.83 -11.95
CA THR A 133 6.06 0.40 -12.02
C THR A 133 6.00 -1.06 -12.46
N ILE A 134 5.39 -1.90 -11.64
CA ILE A 134 5.11 -3.31 -11.90
C ILE A 134 3.72 -3.42 -12.49
N GLY A 135 3.64 -3.95 -13.71
CA GLY A 135 2.38 -4.14 -14.42
C GLY A 135 1.71 -5.46 -14.01
N GLU A 136 2.14 -6.54 -14.67
CA GLU A 136 1.66 -7.90 -14.41
C GLU A 136 2.43 -8.54 -13.25
N GLU A 137 1.70 -9.03 -12.25
CA GLU A 137 2.26 -9.82 -11.16
C GLU A 137 2.14 -11.31 -11.48
N LEU A 138 3.28 -12.01 -11.52
CA LEU A 138 3.37 -13.44 -11.80
C LEU A 138 3.01 -14.28 -10.58
N CYS A 139 3.29 -13.76 -9.38
CA CYS A 139 2.78 -14.30 -8.13
C CYS A 139 2.89 -13.24 -7.02
N ARG A 140 2.02 -13.34 -6.01
CA ARG A 140 2.05 -12.51 -4.80
C ARG A 140 1.44 -13.25 -3.61
N ASP A 141 1.70 -12.72 -2.43
CA ASP A 141 0.98 -13.07 -1.20
C ASP A 141 -0.33 -12.29 -1.04
N LEU A 142 -1.08 -12.60 0.03
CA LEU A 142 -2.39 -12.02 0.32
C LEU A 142 -2.32 -10.51 0.60
N ASN A 143 -1.18 -10.02 1.11
CA ASN A 143 -0.94 -8.61 1.35
C ASN A 143 -0.34 -7.93 0.11
N ALA A 144 -1.16 -7.15 -0.58
CA ALA A 144 -0.74 -6.42 -1.78
C ALA A 144 -0.64 -4.92 -1.50
N ASN A 145 0.53 -4.49 -1.02
CA ASN A 145 0.85 -3.06 -0.92
C ASN A 145 0.91 -2.45 -2.33
N ILE A 146 0.36 -1.25 -2.52
CA ILE A 146 0.32 -0.56 -3.81
C ILE A 146 1.64 0.12 -4.11
N ALA A 147 2.22 0.76 -3.11
CA ALA A 147 3.50 1.45 -3.19
C ALA A 147 4.38 1.02 -2.01
N SER A 148 5.68 1.07 -2.20
CA SER A 148 6.65 0.84 -1.13
C SER A 148 8.03 1.37 -1.51
N LEU A 149 8.73 1.96 -0.56
CA LEU A 149 10.15 2.27 -0.64
C LEU A 149 11.00 1.04 -0.22
N GLN A 150 11.89 0.59 -1.11
CA GLN A 150 12.90 -0.42 -0.82
C GLN A 150 14.29 0.10 -1.14
N GLY A 151 15.03 0.52 -0.10
CA GLY A 151 16.32 1.17 -0.27
C GLY A 151 16.18 2.51 -0.99
N LYS A 152 16.70 2.61 -2.23
CA LYS A 152 16.54 3.80 -3.09
C LYS A 152 15.54 3.58 -4.23
N SER A 153 14.67 2.59 -4.10
CA SER A 153 13.73 2.23 -5.14
C SER A 153 12.29 2.37 -4.66
N VAL A 154 11.49 3.17 -5.37
CA VAL A 154 10.04 3.22 -5.19
C VAL A 154 9.42 2.18 -6.10
N ILE A 155 8.70 1.23 -5.51
CA ILE A 155 8.05 0.16 -6.25
C ILE A 155 6.55 0.43 -6.24
N LEU A 156 5.98 0.63 -7.43
CA LEU A 156 4.55 0.84 -7.64
C LEU A 156 3.96 -0.42 -8.27
N ARG A 157 2.86 -0.94 -7.72
CA ARG A 157 2.19 -2.15 -8.20
C ARG A 157 0.84 -1.76 -8.80
N GLU A 158 0.75 -1.83 -10.13
CA GLU A 158 -0.43 -1.40 -10.88
C GLU A 158 -1.64 -2.32 -10.62
N SER A 159 -1.43 -3.63 -10.53
CA SER A 159 -2.51 -4.60 -10.32
C SER A 159 -3.29 -4.34 -9.00
N PRO A 160 -2.64 -4.19 -7.83
CA PRO A 160 -3.32 -3.83 -6.57
C PRO A 160 -3.97 -2.43 -6.61
N LEU A 161 -3.39 -1.47 -7.34
CA LEU A 161 -3.99 -0.14 -7.49
C LEU A 161 -5.31 -0.22 -8.28
N LEU A 162 -5.33 -0.97 -9.39
CA LEU A 162 -6.55 -1.20 -10.16
C LEU A 162 -7.63 -1.95 -9.36
N GLU A 163 -7.23 -2.91 -8.51
CA GLU A 163 -8.13 -3.59 -7.57
C GLU A 163 -8.79 -2.59 -6.60
N LEU A 164 -7.99 -1.67 -6.02
CA LEU A 164 -8.50 -0.60 -5.16
C LEU A 164 -9.47 0.32 -5.92
N LEU A 165 -9.08 0.78 -7.10
CA LEU A 165 -9.89 1.67 -7.93
C LEU A 165 -11.23 1.03 -8.29
N TRP A 166 -11.22 -0.24 -8.70
CA TRP A 166 -12.42 -0.98 -9.00
C TRP A 166 -13.34 -1.14 -7.79
N SER A 167 -12.78 -1.48 -6.62
CA SER A 167 -13.53 -1.57 -5.36
C SER A 167 -14.23 -0.25 -5.02
N ARG A 168 -13.53 0.88 -5.17
CA ARG A 168 -14.09 2.22 -4.94
C ARG A 168 -15.15 2.62 -5.97
N LEU A 169 -15.03 2.17 -7.22
CA LEU A 169 -16.05 2.37 -8.24
C LEU A 169 -17.34 1.59 -7.90
N VAL A 170 -17.21 0.33 -7.48
CA VAL A 170 -18.36 -0.48 -7.03
C VAL A 170 -19.06 0.19 -5.83
N GLU A 171 -18.28 0.68 -4.87
CA GLU A 171 -18.79 1.45 -3.73
C GLU A 171 -19.54 2.71 -4.19
N TYR A 172 -18.95 3.51 -5.08
CA TYR A 172 -19.58 4.71 -5.63
C TYR A 172 -20.92 4.41 -6.30
N ARG A 173 -21.00 3.34 -7.11
CA ARG A 173 -22.23 2.93 -7.79
C ARG A 173 -23.35 2.54 -6.82
N GLY A 174 -22.99 1.93 -5.68
CA GLY A 174 -23.95 1.55 -4.63
C GLY A 174 -24.48 2.71 -3.78
N ARG A 175 -23.78 3.86 -3.74
CA ARG A 175 -24.18 5.02 -2.92
C ARG A 175 -25.26 5.86 -3.60
N ARG A 176 -26.18 6.47 -2.84
CA ARG A 176 -27.15 7.44 -3.38
C ARG A 176 -26.48 8.74 -3.82
N PHE A 177 -25.60 9.28 -2.97
CA PHE A 177 -24.81 10.47 -3.22
C PHE A 177 -23.33 10.08 -3.37
N GLY A 178 -22.67 10.56 -4.42
CA GLY A 178 -21.31 10.12 -4.72
C GLY A 178 -20.19 10.95 -4.11
N GLY A 179 -20.46 12.21 -3.75
CA GLY A 179 -19.47 13.12 -3.14
C GLY A 179 -18.15 13.16 -3.92
N LEU A 180 -17.03 13.10 -3.20
CA LEU A 180 -15.68 13.06 -3.75
C LEU A 180 -15.48 11.99 -4.83
N LEU A 181 -15.99 10.77 -4.62
CA LEU A 181 -15.86 9.68 -5.58
C LEU A 181 -16.57 9.99 -6.90
N SER A 182 -17.71 10.67 -6.85
CA SER A 182 -18.39 11.09 -8.08
C SER A 182 -17.56 12.11 -8.85
N HIS A 183 -17.01 13.09 -8.15
CA HIS A 183 -16.19 14.12 -8.79
C HIS A 183 -14.96 13.48 -9.45
N LEU A 184 -14.23 12.65 -8.69
CA LEU A 184 -13.06 11.94 -9.18
C LEU A 184 -13.40 11.08 -10.40
N PHE A 185 -14.32 10.11 -10.30
CA PHE A 185 -14.58 9.20 -11.41
C PHE A 185 -15.13 9.92 -12.66
N ASN A 186 -15.93 10.99 -12.49
CA ASN A 186 -16.41 11.79 -13.61
C ASN A 186 -15.27 12.48 -14.37
N ALA A 187 -14.23 12.96 -13.67
CA ALA A 187 -13.06 13.59 -14.30
C ALA A 187 -12.31 12.63 -15.24
N TYR A 188 -12.46 11.32 -15.03
CA TYR A 188 -11.89 10.26 -15.86
C TYR A 188 -12.92 9.59 -16.79
N GLY A 189 -14.07 10.23 -17.03
CA GLY A 189 -15.12 9.73 -17.94
C GLY A 189 -15.94 8.56 -17.38
N ILE A 190 -15.77 8.20 -16.11
CA ILE A 190 -16.48 7.09 -15.46
C ILE A 190 -17.69 7.65 -14.69
N HIS A 191 -18.78 7.85 -15.41
CA HIS A 191 -20.05 8.22 -14.81
C HIS A 191 -20.70 7.01 -14.11
N LYS A 192 -21.63 7.31 -13.19
CA LYS A 192 -22.34 6.27 -12.41
C LYS A 192 -23.04 5.22 -13.28
N ASN A 193 -23.56 5.65 -14.43
CA ASN A 193 -24.29 4.83 -15.40
C ASN A 193 -23.43 4.32 -16.56
N THR A 194 -22.11 4.58 -16.58
CA THR A 194 -21.22 4.04 -17.61
C THR A 194 -21.24 2.50 -17.56
N THR A 195 -21.59 1.84 -18.66
CA THR A 195 -21.67 0.37 -18.74
C THR A 195 -20.63 -0.25 -19.67
N SER A 196 -20.04 0.51 -20.60
CA SER A 196 -18.93 0.02 -21.43
C SER A 196 -17.75 -0.33 -20.53
N ILE A 197 -17.26 -1.55 -20.67
CA ILE A 197 -16.10 -1.99 -19.91
C ILE A 197 -14.83 -1.34 -20.45
N GLU A 198 -14.77 -1.08 -21.75
CA GLU A 198 -13.66 -0.41 -22.41
C GLU A 198 -13.45 1.00 -21.86
N ASP A 199 -14.53 1.80 -21.76
CA ASP A 199 -14.48 3.17 -21.22
C ASP A 199 -14.08 3.16 -19.74
N ILE A 200 -14.65 2.24 -18.96
CA ILE A 200 -14.31 2.10 -17.54
C ILE A 200 -12.83 1.74 -17.39
N THR A 201 -12.37 0.73 -18.11
CA THR A 201 -10.97 0.27 -18.06
C THR A 201 -10.01 1.39 -18.47
N ALA A 202 -10.30 2.12 -19.55
CA ALA A 202 -9.49 3.25 -19.99
C ALA A 202 -9.41 4.35 -18.91
N GLY A 203 -10.54 4.73 -18.32
CA GLY A 203 -10.59 5.71 -17.24
C GLY A 203 -9.85 5.26 -15.97
N LEU A 204 -9.96 3.98 -15.59
CA LEU A 204 -9.28 3.44 -14.42
C LEU A 204 -7.76 3.38 -14.62
N HIS A 205 -7.28 3.01 -15.81
CA HIS A 205 -5.85 3.07 -16.12
C HIS A 205 -5.33 4.51 -16.07
N LYS A 206 -6.07 5.47 -16.65
CA LYS A 206 -5.65 6.87 -16.61
C LYS A 206 -5.62 7.42 -15.18
N LEU A 207 -6.62 7.11 -14.36
CA LEU A 207 -6.63 7.46 -12.94
C LEU A 207 -5.49 6.76 -12.17
N SER A 208 -5.19 5.51 -12.50
CA SER A 208 -4.06 4.77 -11.92
C SER A 208 -2.71 5.40 -12.26
N GLU A 209 -2.55 6.01 -13.43
CA GLU A 209 -1.33 6.74 -13.80
C GLU A 209 -1.20 8.03 -12.98
N ASP A 210 -2.27 8.81 -12.89
CA ASP A 210 -2.23 10.10 -12.18
C ASP A 210 -2.12 9.92 -10.65
N LEU A 211 -2.63 8.82 -10.09
CA LEU A 211 -2.45 8.50 -8.67
C LEU A 211 -1.01 8.13 -8.30
N GLN A 212 -0.19 7.70 -9.27
CA GLN A 212 1.21 7.37 -8.99
C GLN A 212 1.99 8.59 -8.50
N GLU A 213 1.65 9.81 -8.94
CA GLU A 213 2.31 11.03 -8.46
C GLU A 213 2.19 11.18 -6.94
N ILE A 214 0.98 10.99 -6.39
CA ILE A 214 0.75 11.05 -4.92
C ILE A 214 1.56 9.98 -4.20
N LEU A 215 1.51 8.75 -4.72
CA LEU A 215 2.20 7.61 -4.12
C LEU A 215 3.72 7.83 -4.15
N ILE A 216 4.29 8.31 -5.25
CA ILE A 216 5.72 8.58 -5.37
C ILE A 216 6.16 9.65 -4.38
N LEU A 217 5.40 10.74 -4.24
CA LEU A 217 5.71 11.80 -3.27
C LEU A 217 5.67 11.26 -1.83
N HIS A 218 4.69 10.43 -1.51
CA HIS A 218 4.62 9.76 -0.21
C HIS A 218 5.86 8.91 0.04
N GLU A 219 6.17 7.96 -0.84
CA GLU A 219 7.33 7.07 -0.69
C GLU A 219 8.67 7.83 -0.73
N TYR A 220 8.74 8.95 -1.46
CA TYR A 220 9.90 9.83 -1.46
C TYR A 220 10.08 10.51 -0.10
N GLY A 221 9.02 11.10 0.45
CA GLY A 221 9.05 11.70 1.78
C GLY A 221 9.37 10.68 2.89
N GLU A 222 8.89 9.43 2.77
CA GLU A 222 9.21 8.35 3.72
C GLU A 222 10.71 8.13 3.89
N SER A 223 11.52 8.37 2.86
CA SER A 223 12.98 8.18 2.91
C SER A 223 13.68 9.03 3.98
N SER A 224 13.05 10.14 4.39
CA SER A 224 13.54 11.02 5.47
C SER A 224 13.10 10.58 6.87
N TYR A 225 12.07 9.73 6.98
CA TYR A 225 11.45 9.33 8.24
C TYR A 225 11.68 7.84 8.59
N GLU A 226 12.07 7.02 7.62
CA GLU A 226 12.42 5.60 7.79
C GLU A 226 13.84 5.43 8.39
N THR A 227 14.02 5.93 9.61
CA THR A 227 15.29 5.86 10.34
C THR A 227 15.50 4.50 10.99
N GLU A 228 16.76 4.13 11.26
CA GLU A 228 17.08 2.87 11.94
C GLU A 228 16.37 2.75 13.30
N GLU A 229 16.29 3.84 14.08
CA GLU A 229 15.56 3.82 15.34
C GLU A 229 14.05 3.70 15.21
N PHE A 230 13.46 4.26 14.15
CA PHE A 230 12.05 4.03 13.84
C PHE A 230 11.81 2.56 13.52
N SER A 231 12.62 1.96 12.65
CA SER A 231 12.49 0.53 12.31
C SER A 231 12.68 -0.36 13.55
N ARG A 232 13.64 -0.04 14.44
CA ARG A 232 13.82 -0.77 15.71
C ARG A 232 12.62 -0.62 16.65
N LEU A 233 12.02 0.57 16.74
CA LEU A 233 10.80 0.79 17.53
C LEU A 233 9.64 -0.03 16.97
N LEU A 234 9.44 0.02 15.66
CA LEU A 234 8.38 -0.71 14.97
C LEU A 234 8.50 -2.22 15.20
N ILE A 235 9.73 -2.77 15.11
CA ILE A 235 10.00 -4.18 15.45
C ILE A 235 9.69 -4.48 16.92
N ALA A 236 10.06 -3.57 17.83
CA ALA A 236 9.82 -3.76 19.26
C ALA A 236 8.33 -3.71 19.65
N ILE A 237 7.53 -2.89 18.97
CA ILE A 237 6.07 -2.87 19.13
C ILE A 237 5.48 -4.26 18.82
N GLY A 238 6.09 -4.99 17.89
CA GLY A 238 5.77 -6.38 17.59
C GLY A 238 4.35 -6.52 17.02
N GLU A 239 3.59 -7.47 17.55
CA GLU A 239 2.25 -7.81 17.04
C GLU A 239 1.12 -6.93 17.60
N ASP A 240 1.45 -5.86 18.34
CA ASP A 240 0.46 -4.92 18.85
C ASP A 240 -0.09 -4.04 17.71
N ARG A 241 -1.19 -4.50 17.13
CA ARG A 241 -1.74 -3.91 15.91
C ARG A 241 -2.14 -2.46 16.07
N GLU A 242 -2.73 -2.13 17.22
CA GLU A 242 -3.24 -0.79 17.46
C GLU A 242 -2.09 0.21 17.61
N ALA A 243 -1.06 -0.18 18.36
CA ALA A 243 0.15 0.62 18.49
C ALA A 243 0.89 0.77 17.15
N GLU A 244 1.04 -0.30 16.37
CA GLU A 244 1.68 -0.21 15.05
C GLU A 244 0.90 0.70 14.10
N LEU A 245 -0.43 0.53 14.00
CA LEU A 245 -1.25 1.34 13.11
C LEU A 245 -1.16 2.82 13.48
N ARG A 246 -1.23 3.17 14.76
CA ARG A 246 -1.06 4.58 15.21
C ARG A 246 0.32 5.11 14.90
N LEU A 247 1.38 4.33 15.18
CA LEU A 247 2.75 4.77 14.92
C LEU A 247 2.99 5.01 13.42
N ARG A 248 2.52 4.10 12.55
CA ARG A 248 2.57 4.29 11.10
C ARG A 248 1.73 5.48 10.67
N GLY A 249 0.48 5.61 11.15
CA GLY A 249 -0.39 6.74 10.81
C GLY A 249 0.20 8.11 11.18
N LEU A 250 0.88 8.21 12.31
CA LEU A 250 1.66 9.40 12.71
C LEU A 250 2.79 9.70 11.72
N ARG A 251 3.60 8.68 11.40
CA ARG A 251 4.72 8.78 10.45
C ARG A 251 4.22 9.17 9.07
N ASP A 252 3.18 8.53 8.58
CA ASP A 252 2.59 8.75 7.26
C ASP A 252 2.05 10.18 7.13
N MET A 253 1.38 10.70 8.17
CA MET A 253 0.92 12.09 8.15
C MET A 253 2.08 13.10 8.19
N LEU A 254 3.15 12.81 8.93
CA LEU A 254 4.35 13.65 8.90
C LEU A 254 5.00 13.69 7.54
N VAL A 255 5.11 12.52 6.90
CA VAL A 255 5.59 12.39 5.53
C VAL A 255 4.72 13.20 4.59
N ASP A 256 3.40 13.05 4.67
CA ASP A 256 2.46 13.75 3.79
C ASP A 256 2.57 15.28 3.90
N LEU A 257 2.79 15.79 5.12
CA LEU A 257 2.92 17.22 5.42
C LEU A 257 4.35 17.78 5.27
N SER A 258 5.36 16.92 5.13
CA SER A 258 6.76 17.33 4.98
C SER A 258 6.99 18.08 3.65
N PRO A 259 8.08 18.85 3.50
CA PRO A 259 8.40 19.54 2.25
C PRO A 259 8.46 18.62 1.02
N GLU A 260 8.85 17.36 1.22
CA GLU A 260 8.92 16.34 0.18
C GLU A 260 7.58 15.61 -0.08
N GLY A 261 6.58 15.85 0.77
CA GLY A 261 5.33 15.12 0.83
C GLY A 261 4.24 15.59 -0.15
N PRO A 262 3.21 14.75 -0.37
CA PRO A 262 2.09 15.07 -1.24
C PRO A 262 1.28 16.29 -0.77
N LEU A 263 0.92 16.45 0.51
CA LEU A 263 0.09 17.58 0.94
C LEU A 263 0.83 18.91 0.82
N HIS A 264 2.13 18.93 1.11
CA HIS A 264 2.94 20.12 0.87
C HIS A 264 2.94 20.52 -0.61
N THR A 265 3.22 19.57 -1.50
CA THR A 265 3.21 19.79 -2.96
C THR A 265 1.84 20.29 -3.44
N ILE A 266 0.75 19.72 -2.91
CA ILE A 266 -0.62 20.12 -3.23
C ILE A 266 -0.87 21.59 -2.84
N LEU A 267 -0.45 21.99 -1.64
CA LEU A 267 -0.60 23.37 -1.15
C LEU A 267 0.23 24.37 -1.96
N GLU A 268 1.49 24.04 -2.28
CA GLU A 268 2.35 24.91 -3.08
C GLU A 268 1.77 25.15 -4.48
N LYS A 269 1.25 24.09 -5.12
CA LYS A 269 0.67 24.17 -6.46
C LYS A 269 -0.77 24.69 -6.46
N ARG A 270 -1.46 24.68 -5.31
CA ARG A 270 -2.90 24.90 -5.19
C ARG A 270 -3.69 24.04 -6.19
N ASP A 271 -3.33 22.76 -6.25
CA ASP A 271 -3.87 21.79 -7.21
C ASP A 271 -5.06 21.03 -6.60
N GLU A 272 -6.28 21.45 -6.96
CA GLU A 272 -7.53 20.85 -6.48
C GLU A 272 -7.68 19.38 -6.92
N ASP A 273 -7.31 19.05 -8.16
CA ASP A 273 -7.43 17.69 -8.69
C ASP A 273 -6.49 16.74 -7.94
N MET A 274 -5.28 17.20 -7.64
CA MET A 274 -4.30 16.46 -6.84
C MET A 274 -4.77 16.29 -5.39
N LEU A 275 -5.41 17.30 -4.80
CA LEU A 275 -6.05 17.19 -3.48
C LEU A 275 -7.16 16.14 -3.49
N ILE A 276 -8.01 16.10 -4.51
CA ILE A 276 -9.07 15.11 -4.66
C ILE A 276 -8.49 13.69 -4.77
N ARG A 277 -7.41 13.51 -5.55
CA ARG A 277 -6.67 12.25 -5.66
C ARG A 277 -6.02 11.83 -4.33
N TYR A 278 -5.45 12.77 -3.58
CA TYR A 278 -4.92 12.49 -2.24
C TYR A 278 -6.02 12.02 -1.28
N LEU A 279 -7.16 12.73 -1.24
CA LEU A 279 -8.30 12.36 -0.39
C LEU A 279 -8.91 11.00 -0.78
N PHE A 280 -8.77 10.58 -2.04
CA PHE A 280 -9.16 9.23 -2.47
C PHE A 280 -8.29 8.13 -1.82
N LEU A 281 -6.99 8.37 -1.66
CA LEU A 281 -6.05 7.46 -0.99
C LEU A 281 -6.08 7.57 0.53
N PHE A 282 -6.73 8.60 1.08
CA PHE A 282 -6.81 8.83 2.52
C PHE A 282 -7.71 7.79 3.19
N ASP A 283 -7.08 6.86 3.91
CA ASP A 283 -7.77 5.71 4.48
C ASP A 283 -8.60 6.07 5.73
N PRO A 284 -9.58 5.24 6.11
CA PRO A 284 -10.45 5.51 7.25
C PRO A 284 -9.73 5.66 8.59
N PHE A 285 -8.58 4.99 8.78
CA PHE A 285 -7.83 5.05 10.02
C PHE A 285 -7.10 6.40 10.13
N ARG A 286 -6.36 6.82 9.10
CA ARG A 286 -5.76 8.17 9.07
C ARG A 286 -6.81 9.28 9.16
N LYS A 287 -7.98 9.07 8.55
CA LYS A 287 -9.12 9.99 8.71
C LYS A 287 -9.64 10.09 10.15
N SER A 288 -9.56 9.02 10.92
CA SER A 288 -9.93 9.04 12.34
C SER A 288 -8.90 9.75 13.22
N LEU A 289 -7.61 9.67 12.84
CA LEU A 289 -6.52 10.33 13.55
C LEU A 289 -6.40 11.83 13.21
N PHE A 290 -6.72 12.22 11.98
CA PHE A 290 -6.58 13.59 11.49
C PHE A 290 -7.85 14.09 10.80
N PRO A 291 -9.00 14.13 11.52
CA PRO A 291 -10.28 14.53 10.94
C PRO A 291 -10.29 16.00 10.48
N GLU A 292 -9.45 16.86 11.06
CA GLU A 292 -9.26 18.26 10.66
C GLU A 292 -8.69 18.41 9.26
N ILE A 293 -7.69 17.60 8.88
CA ILE A 293 -7.10 17.62 7.53
C ILE A 293 -8.16 17.28 6.49
N PHE A 294 -8.94 16.23 6.74
CA PHE A 294 -10.00 15.82 5.83
C PHE A 294 -11.08 16.91 5.68
N ARG A 295 -11.51 17.52 6.79
CA ARG A 295 -12.54 18.59 6.77
C ARG A 295 -12.05 19.82 6.03
N ALA A 296 -10.86 20.34 6.38
CA ALA A 296 -10.29 21.51 5.73
C ALA A 296 -10.09 21.28 4.22
N SER A 297 -9.67 20.08 3.82
CA SER A 297 -9.54 19.73 2.41
C SER A 297 -10.89 19.79 1.67
N GLN A 298 -11.97 19.30 2.29
CA GLN A 298 -13.31 19.39 1.69
C GLN A 298 -13.82 20.84 1.61
N GLU A 299 -13.52 21.66 2.61
CA GLU A 299 -13.87 23.09 2.61
C GLU A 299 -13.11 23.85 1.52
N THR A 300 -11.82 23.56 1.34
CA THR A 300 -11.01 24.12 0.25
C THR A 300 -11.56 23.74 -1.12
N ILE A 301 -11.92 22.48 -1.36
CA ILE A 301 -12.53 22.05 -2.63
C ILE A 301 -13.88 22.76 -2.89
N GLN A 302 -14.66 23.04 -1.84
CA GLN A 302 -15.98 23.68 -2.01
C GLN A 302 -15.89 25.20 -2.20
N SER A 303 -14.96 25.86 -1.51
CA SER A 303 -14.87 27.32 -1.46
C SER A 303 -13.83 27.90 -2.44
N GLY A 304 -12.84 27.09 -2.84
CA GLY A 304 -11.64 27.56 -3.52
C GLY A 304 -10.65 28.30 -2.62
N ASP A 305 -10.95 28.45 -1.32
CA ASP A 305 -10.06 29.07 -0.33
C ASP A 305 -9.12 28.02 0.27
N TRP A 306 -7.82 28.22 0.06
CA TRP A 306 -6.75 27.35 0.54
C TRP A 306 -6.29 27.69 1.95
N SER A 307 -6.62 28.89 2.45
CA SER A 307 -6.14 29.39 3.74
C SER A 307 -6.48 28.46 4.91
N PRO A 308 -7.71 27.89 5.01
CA PRO A 308 -8.04 26.95 6.07
C PRO A 308 -7.20 25.66 6.05
N LEU A 309 -6.91 25.13 4.85
CA LEU A 309 -6.09 23.92 4.72
C LEU A 309 -4.62 24.22 5.03
N GLU A 310 -4.08 25.35 4.58
CA GLU A 310 -2.71 25.78 4.90
C GLU A 310 -2.49 25.93 6.42
N GLU A 311 -3.43 26.55 7.12
CA GLU A 311 -3.39 26.72 8.58
C GLU A 311 -3.40 25.35 9.27
N VAL A 312 -4.36 24.49 8.93
CA VAL A 312 -4.48 23.16 9.55
C VAL A 312 -3.26 22.29 9.26
N CYS A 313 -2.74 22.28 8.03
CA CYS A 313 -1.53 21.53 7.69
C CYS A 313 -0.32 22.00 8.51
N THR A 314 -0.14 23.31 8.67
CA THR A 314 0.96 23.88 9.47
C THR A 314 0.85 23.46 10.94
N ASP A 315 -0.34 23.60 11.52
CA ASP A 315 -0.64 23.26 12.90
C ASP A 315 -0.46 21.76 13.17
N THR A 316 -1.01 20.92 12.31
CA THR A 316 -0.94 19.46 12.43
C THR A 316 0.50 18.99 12.24
N PHE A 317 1.28 19.58 11.33
CA PHE A 317 2.70 19.24 11.16
C PHE A 317 3.50 19.55 12.44
N GLY A 318 3.33 20.74 13.02
CA GLY A 318 4.01 21.13 14.26
C GLY A 318 3.68 20.21 15.44
N LYS A 319 2.39 19.94 15.67
CA LYS A 319 1.91 19.06 16.75
C LYS A 319 2.42 17.63 16.58
N THR A 320 2.23 17.07 15.39
CA THR A 320 2.61 15.68 15.08
C THR A 320 4.13 15.50 15.15
N SER A 321 4.90 16.50 14.69
CA SER A 321 6.36 16.43 14.67
C SER A 321 6.94 16.44 16.09
N ALA A 322 6.41 17.32 16.95
CA ALA A 322 6.76 17.34 18.37
C ALA A 322 6.39 16.02 19.05
N TYR A 323 5.21 15.47 18.74
CA TYR A 323 4.72 14.23 19.31
C TYR A 323 5.56 13.02 18.92
N PHE A 324 5.83 12.87 17.62
CA PHE A 324 6.66 11.80 17.07
C PHE A 324 8.11 11.86 17.60
N SER A 325 8.67 13.07 17.70
CA SER A 325 9.98 13.28 18.32
C SER A 325 10.01 12.87 19.79
N ASN A 326 8.92 13.12 20.54
CA ASN A 326 8.79 12.68 21.92
C ASN A 326 8.73 11.15 22.05
N ILE A 327 7.99 10.47 21.15
CA ILE A 327 7.96 9.01 21.07
C ILE A 327 9.36 8.45 20.84
N LEU A 328 10.06 8.91 19.79
CA LEU A 328 11.39 8.41 19.46
C LEU A 328 12.41 8.68 20.57
N ARG A 329 12.32 9.83 21.24
CA ARG A 329 13.17 10.15 22.40
C ARG A 329 12.90 9.22 23.59
N ASN A 330 11.63 8.97 23.93
CA ASN A 330 11.28 8.04 25.00
C ASN A 330 11.77 6.62 24.69
N TRP A 331 11.61 6.18 23.44
CA TRP A 331 12.11 4.89 22.97
C TRP A 331 13.63 4.79 23.10
N LYS A 332 14.37 5.80 22.64
CA LYS A 332 15.84 5.85 22.75
C LYS A 332 16.33 5.77 24.20
N THR A 333 15.65 6.44 25.13
CA THR A 333 16.07 6.50 26.55
C THR A 333 15.68 5.26 27.34
N LYS A 334 14.42 4.79 27.21
CA LYS A 334 13.87 3.74 28.08
C LYS A 334 13.92 2.35 27.45
N LYS A 335 13.77 2.25 26.12
CA LYS A 335 13.59 1.00 25.37
C LYS A 335 12.43 0.12 25.88
N GLU A 336 11.43 0.75 26.49
CA GLU A 336 10.24 0.09 27.02
C GLU A 336 9.04 0.38 26.11
N THR A 337 8.42 -0.68 25.58
CA THR A 337 7.31 -0.56 24.64
C THR A 337 6.03 -0.08 25.30
N ASP A 338 5.79 -0.42 26.57
CA ASP A 338 4.54 -0.07 27.27
C ASP A 338 4.37 1.44 27.42
N SER A 339 5.46 2.15 27.72
CA SER A 339 5.46 3.62 27.75
C SER A 339 5.14 4.22 26.38
N ILE A 340 5.59 3.59 25.29
CA ILE A 340 5.31 4.07 23.93
C ILE A 340 3.87 3.78 23.52
N LYS A 341 3.37 2.59 23.85
CA LYS A 341 1.96 2.21 23.62
C LYS A 341 1.01 3.15 24.35
N HIS A 342 1.34 3.51 25.59
CA HIS A 342 0.57 4.50 26.35
C HIS A 342 0.55 5.86 25.66
N LEU A 343 1.72 6.39 25.25
CA LEU A 343 1.78 7.63 24.47
C LEU A 343 0.90 7.51 23.22
N LEU A 344 1.12 6.49 22.38
CA LEU A 344 0.32 6.29 21.17
C LEU A 344 -1.20 6.29 21.42
N SER A 345 -1.67 5.77 22.57
CA SER A 345 -3.09 5.79 22.92
C SER A 345 -3.65 7.18 23.29
N GLU A 346 -2.80 8.11 23.75
CA GLU A 346 -3.17 9.49 24.08
C GLU A 346 -3.23 10.40 22.85
N PHE A 347 -2.69 9.97 21.71
CA PHE A 347 -2.77 10.70 20.46
C PHE A 347 -4.13 10.44 19.78
N ILE A 348 -5.16 11.17 20.23
CA ILE A 348 -6.50 11.22 19.62
C ILE A 348 -7.06 12.63 19.71
#